data_AF-A0A3N5H7P8-F1
#
_entry.id   AF-A0A3N5H7P8-F1
#
_cell.length_a   1.000
_cell.length_b   1.000
_cell.length_c   1.000
_cell.angle_alpha   90.00
_cell.angle_beta   90.00
_cell.angle_gamma   90.00
#
_symmetry.space_group_name_H-M   'P 1'
#
loop_
_entity.id
_entity.type
_entity.pdbx_description
1 polymer ?
#
loop_
_entity_poly.entity_id
_entity_poly.type
_entity_poly.pdbx_seq_one_letter_code
_entity_poly.pdbx_strand_id
1 'polypeptide(L)' 'MTALKSWAESGRRLIDTAMGRVPADMVIRRGRWVNVHSGEVIDDTDIAIADGRFAYVGPDASHCVGRDTVV' A
#
# COMPACT_ATOMS: atom_id res chain seq x y z
N MET A 1 -4.39 20.47 3.87
CA MET A 1 -4.60 19.19 3.17
C MET A 1 -3.98 19.33 1.79
N THR A 2 -2.98 18.51 1.48
CA THR A 2 -2.43 18.45 0.12
C THR A 2 -3.42 17.69 -0.75
N ALA A 3 -3.73 18.21 -1.94
CA ALA A 3 -4.56 17.48 -2.89
C ALA A 3 -3.88 16.16 -3.25
N LEU A 4 -4.63 15.06 -3.25
CA LEU A 4 -4.15 13.79 -3.79
C LEU A 4 -3.86 13.98 -5.28
N LYS A 5 -2.69 13.53 -5.74
CA LYS A 5 -2.33 13.49 -7.17
C LYS A 5 -3.44 12.82 -7.97
N SER A 6 -3.68 13.14 -9.23
CA SER A 6 -4.60 12.36 -10.08
C SER A 6 -4.09 10.93 -10.31
N TRP A 7 -4.95 10.03 -10.78
CA TRP A 7 -4.51 8.67 -11.14
C TRP A 7 -3.45 8.69 -12.23
N ALA A 8 -3.57 9.58 -13.22
CA ALA A 8 -2.58 9.71 -14.30
C ALA A 8 -1.19 10.10 -13.76
N GLU A 9 -1.13 10.91 -12.69
CA GLU A 9 0.11 11.34 -12.06
C GLU A 9 0.70 10.28 -11.11
N SER A 10 -0.13 9.48 -10.41
CA SER A 10 0.35 8.50 -9.43
C SER A 10 0.45 7.07 -9.97
N GLY A 11 -0.23 6.73 -11.06
CA GLY A 11 -0.44 5.35 -11.51
C GLY A 11 0.85 4.56 -11.70
N ARG A 12 1.85 5.17 -12.35
CA ARG A 12 3.16 4.54 -12.52
C ARG A 12 3.84 4.24 -11.18
N ARG A 13 3.82 5.20 -10.24
CA ARG A 13 4.45 5.03 -8.92
C ARG A 13 3.77 3.91 -8.13
N LEU A 14 2.44 3.83 -8.18
CA LEU A 14 1.68 2.76 -7.53
C LEU A 14 2.07 1.38 -8.06
N ILE A 15 2.14 1.25 -9.38
CA ILE A 15 2.55 0.01 -10.05
C ILE A 15 3.99 -0.36 -9.68
N ASP A 16 4.92 0.58 -9.80
CA ASP A 16 6.33 0.35 -9.46
C ASP A 16 6.51 -0.01 -7.97
N THR A 17 5.69 0.57 -7.08
CA THR A 17 5.69 0.22 -5.64
C THR A 17 5.17 -1.20 -5.41
N ALA A 18 4.02 -1.55 -6.02
CA ALA A 18 3.43 -2.87 -5.89
C ALA A 18 4.37 -4.00 -6.37
N MET A 19 5.18 -3.71 -7.38
CA MET A 19 6.22 -4.62 -7.90
C MET A 19 7.55 -4.58 -7.12
N GLY A 20 7.68 -3.75 -6.08
CA GLY A 20 8.90 -3.64 -5.27
C GLY A 20 10.06 -2.92 -5.96
N ARG A 21 9.81 -2.17 -7.03
CA ARG A 21 10.84 -1.39 -7.73
C ARG A 21 11.17 -0.09 -7.02
N VAL A 22 10.19 0.48 -6.34
CA VAL A 22 10.35 1.69 -5.52
C VAL A 22 9.68 1.49 -4.17
N PRO A 23 10.22 2.06 -3.08
CA PRO A 23 9.62 1.92 -1.76
C PRO A 23 8.32 2.72 -1.63
N ALA A 24 7.44 2.23 -0.76
CA ALA A 24 6.22 2.90 -0.34
C ALA A 24 6.51 4.06 0.62
N ASP A 25 5.58 5.00 0.71
CA ASP A 25 5.64 6.06 1.71
C ASP A 25 5.34 5.48 3.12
N MET A 26 4.40 4.54 3.19
CA MET A 26 3.99 3.85 4.42
C MET A 26 3.58 2.41 4.14
N VAL A 27 3.84 1.51 5.09
CA VAL A 27 3.35 0.12 5.07
C VAL A 27 2.71 -0.22 6.42
N ILE A 28 1.42 -0.49 6.43
CA ILE A 28 0.75 -1.04 7.62
C ILE A 28 0.95 -2.55 7.59
N ARG A 29 1.42 -3.15 8.69
CA ARG A 29 1.74 -4.58 8.73
C ARG A 29 0.88 -5.41 9.67
N ARG A 30 0.61 -6.66 9.28
CA ARG A 30 -0.16 -7.65 10.05
C ARG A 30 -1.51 -7.11 10.53
N GLY A 31 -2.18 -6.37 9.66
CA GLY A 31 -3.52 -5.87 9.91
C GLY A 31 -4.56 -6.99 9.82
N ARG A 32 -5.69 -6.79 10.51
CA ARG A 32 -6.91 -7.57 10.26
C ARG A 32 -7.79 -6.78 9.31
N TRP A 33 -7.78 -7.16 8.03
CA TRP A 33 -8.53 -6.47 6.99
C TRP A 33 -9.99 -6.91 6.99
N VAL A 34 -10.87 -5.99 7.36
CA VAL A 34 -12.32 -6.17 7.18
C VAL A 34 -12.68 -5.87 5.72
N ASN A 35 -12.91 -6.91 4.93
CA ASN A 35 -13.40 -6.76 3.57
C ASN A 35 -14.91 -6.51 3.60
N VAL A 36 -15.31 -5.24 3.51
CA VAL A 36 -16.73 -4.85 3.58
C VAL A 36 -17.59 -5.32 2.41
N HIS A 37 -16.98 -5.78 1.32
CA HIS A 37 -17.72 -6.35 0.19
C HIS A 37 -18.20 -7.78 0.49
N SER A 38 -17.34 -8.62 1.08
CA SER A 38 -17.66 -10.01 1.41
C SER A 38 -18.09 -10.23 2.87
N GLY A 39 -17.75 -9.31 3.76
CA GLY A 39 -17.94 -9.43 5.21
C GLY A 39 -16.86 -10.23 5.93
N GLU A 40 -15.80 -10.66 5.24
CA GLU A 40 -14.70 -11.43 5.81
C GLU A 40 -13.74 -10.54 6.62
N VAL A 41 -13.14 -11.13 7.65
CA VAL A 41 -11.96 -10.58 8.32
C VAL A 41 -10.75 -11.40 7.90
N ILE A 42 -9.83 -10.78 7.18
CA ILE A 42 -8.63 -11.41 6.64
C ILE A 42 -7.46 -11.00 7.55
N ASP A 43 -6.92 -11.96 8.30
CA ASP A 43 -5.78 -11.74 9.17
C ASP A 43 -4.47 -11.55 8.37
N ASP A 44 -3.41 -11.14 9.06
CA ASP A 44 -2.03 -11.02 8.52
C ASP A 44 -1.93 -10.33 7.16
N THR A 45 -2.69 -9.25 6.97
CA THR A 45 -2.69 -8.46 5.73
C THR A 45 -1.84 -7.20 5.89
N ASP A 46 -0.86 -7.06 5.01
CA ASP A 46 -0.05 -5.86 4.85
C ASP A 46 -0.68 -4.92 3.79
N ILE A 47 -0.55 -3.61 4.01
CA ILE A 47 -1.04 -2.56 3.09
C ILE A 47 0.09 -1.58 2.81
N ALA A 48 0.51 -1.48 1.54
CA ALA A 48 1.48 -0.48 1.10
C ALA A 48 0.77 0.74 0.51
N ILE A 49 1.19 1.93 0.92
CA ILE A 49 0.63 3.21 0.53
C ILE A 49 1.70 4.07 -0.15
N ALA A 50 1.39 4.58 -1.34
CA ALA A 50 2.22 5.52 -2.06
C ALA A 50 1.35 6.63 -2.68
N ASP A 51 1.83 7.88 -2.67
CA ASP A 51 1.08 9.05 -3.18
C ASP A 51 -0.35 9.15 -2.59
N GLY A 52 -0.50 8.75 -1.33
CA GLY A 52 -1.78 8.76 -0.60
C GLY A 52 -2.82 7.74 -1.09
N ARG A 53 -2.40 6.68 -1.81
CA ARG A 53 -3.25 5.61 -2.32
C ARG A 53 -2.70 4.23 -1.99
N PHE A 54 -3.57 3.23 -1.95
CA PHE A 54 -3.16 1.83 -1.84
C PHE A 54 -2.41 1.42 -3.12
N ALA A 55 -1.15 1.02 -2.95
CA ALA A 55 -0.34 0.42 -4.00
C ALA A 55 -0.44 -1.12 -3.97
N TYR A 56 -0.52 -1.70 -2.77
CA TYR A 56 -0.59 -3.13 -2.56
C TYR A 56 -1.42 -3.46 -1.31
N VAL A 57 -2.18 -4.56 -1.37
CA VAL A 57 -2.90 -5.17 -0.24
C VAL A 57 -2.71 -6.68 -0.36
N GLY A 58 -2.12 -7.33 0.64
CA GLY A 58 -1.84 -8.76 0.57
C GLY A 58 -1.00 -9.28 1.74
N PRO A 59 -0.59 -10.55 1.73
CA PRO A 59 -0.01 -11.21 2.89
C PRO A 59 1.40 -10.75 3.28
N ASP A 60 2.16 -10.13 2.36
CA ASP A 60 3.49 -9.57 2.69
C ASP A 60 3.82 -8.38 1.79
N ALA A 61 4.05 -7.22 2.40
CA ALA A 61 4.52 -6.01 1.72
C ALA A 61 5.99 -5.68 2.05
N SER A 62 6.79 -6.66 2.51
CA SER A 62 8.20 -6.47 2.85
C SER A 62 9.02 -5.87 1.69
N HIS A 63 8.70 -6.23 0.45
CA HIS A 63 9.34 -5.72 -0.77
C HIS A 63 9.03 -4.25 -1.05
N CYS A 64 8.02 -3.68 -0.40
CA CYS A 64 7.67 -2.26 -0.50
C CYS A 64 8.40 -1.39 0.55
N VAL A 65 9.12 -1.98 1.50
CA VAL A 65 9.76 -1.24 2.60
C VAL A 65 11.17 -0.79 2.22
N GLY A 66 11.41 0.52 2.25
CA GLY A 66 12.74 1.13 2.11
C GLY A 66 13.17 1.89 3.36
N ARG A 67 14.35 2.51 3.29
CA ARG A 67 14.95 3.26 4.42
C ARG A 67 14.01 4.33 5.01
N ASP A 68 13.25 4.99 4.15
CA ASP A 68 12.43 6.16 4.52
C ASP A 68 10.93 5.79 4.63
N THR A 69 10.58 4.51 4.50
CA THR A 69 9.20 4.03 4.64
C THR A 69 8.76 4.01 6.10
N VAL A 70 7.60 4.59 6.39
CA VAL A 70 6.96 4.47 7.71
C VAL A 70 6.28 3.10 7.84
N VAL A 71 6.46 2.43 8.98
CA VAL A 71 5.85 1.12 9.27
C VAL A 71 5.08 1.18 10.59
#